data_AF-A0A9N8YYK3-F1
#
_entry.id   AF-A0A9N8YYK3-F1
#
_cell.length_a   1.000
_cell.length_b   1.000
_cell.length_c   1.000
_cell.angle_alpha   90.00
_cell.angle_beta   90.00
_cell.angle_gamma   90.00
#
_symmetry.space_group_name_H-M   'P 1'
#
loop_
_entity.id
_entity.type
_entity.pdbx_description
1 polymer ?
#
loop_
_entity_poly.entity_id
_entity_poly.type
_entity_poly.pdbx_seq_one_letter_code
_entity_poly.pdbx_strand_id
1 'polypeptide(L)'
;MHFIARYMACAMATTPYCYFQDDDWIIRNMRSMYANFLRFPNLIHTDTNADVYSLTNWKWCFFDDSVDLHACFSWVGTGAFTSRENVVRFLKMASITEMDPTEFAYGDMYFTTFMNQVPYQLENELMELPQENAFSAFETKEISPSIYQRDVRSPCANDRCLFLTNKHSFPDVRAFRYRPYINISESERIHESYYDTGHFIRHPYSHAVDDKEWTAWKSQEEVRQLPQTGLDGRTHLLSCTFQIRETGIRFVKLTSTREWEFPYGIYDFSFRARIDKLNSGIDDW
;
A
#
# COMPACT_ATOMS: atom_id res chain seq x y z
N MET A 1 -18.60 19.84 -6.00
CA MET A 1 -19.48 18.66 -5.88
C MET A 1 -19.62 18.30 -4.40
N HIS A 2 -20.66 17.58 -3.96
CA HIS A 2 -20.76 17.13 -2.56
C HIS A 2 -20.45 15.63 -2.49
N PHE A 3 -19.26 15.28 -1.96
CA PHE A 3 -18.81 13.88 -1.87
C PHE A 3 -19.74 13.02 -0.99
N ILE A 4 -20.42 13.64 -0.01
CA ILE A 4 -21.33 12.95 0.92
C ILE A 4 -22.42 12.08 0.25
N ALA A 5 -22.79 12.41 -1.00
CA ALA A 5 -23.82 11.70 -1.75
C ALA A 5 -23.55 10.19 -1.92
N ARG A 6 -22.28 9.76 -2.07
CA ARG A 6 -21.95 8.33 -2.21
C ARG A 6 -22.20 7.53 -0.94
N TYR A 7 -22.05 8.15 0.23
CA TYR A 7 -22.34 7.54 1.53
C TYR A 7 -23.84 7.42 1.76
N MET A 8 -24.62 8.45 1.41
CA MET A 8 -26.08 8.38 1.46
C MET A 8 -26.61 7.28 0.52
N ALA A 9 -26.14 7.25 -0.73
CA ALA A 9 -26.52 6.22 -1.70
C ALA A 9 -26.14 4.80 -1.23
N CYS A 10 -24.93 4.62 -0.68
CA CYS A 10 -24.48 3.34 -0.13
C CYS A 10 -25.29 2.91 1.11
N ALA A 11 -25.58 3.82 2.05
CA ALA A 11 -26.41 3.53 3.21
C ALA A 11 -27.84 3.11 2.83
N MET A 12 -28.36 3.65 1.73
CA MET A 12 -29.66 3.28 1.13
C MET A 12 -29.61 2.04 0.24
N ALA A 13 -28.43 1.51 -0.10
CA ALA A 13 -28.28 0.37 -1.01
C ALA A 13 -28.82 -0.92 -0.39
N THR A 14 -29.43 -1.77 -1.21
CA THR A 14 -29.89 -3.11 -0.79
C THR A 14 -28.74 -4.10 -0.61
N THR A 15 -27.60 -3.87 -1.26
CA THR A 15 -26.39 -4.70 -1.14
C THR A 15 -25.67 -4.47 0.21
N PRO A 16 -24.93 -5.48 0.71
CA PRO A 16 -24.12 -5.33 1.92
C PRO A 16 -22.82 -4.52 1.70
N TYR A 17 -22.41 -4.36 0.45
CA TYR A 17 -21.15 -3.73 0.04
C TYR A 17 -21.40 -2.67 -1.04
N CYS A 18 -20.48 -1.72 -1.13
CA CYS A 18 -20.49 -0.59 -2.05
C CYS A 18 -19.13 -0.44 -2.72
N TYR A 19 -19.13 0.04 -3.96
CA TYR A 19 -17.94 0.46 -4.69
C TYR A 19 -17.99 1.98 -4.88
N PHE A 20 -16.88 2.67 -4.61
CA PHE A 20 -16.71 4.09 -4.90
C PHE A 20 -15.64 4.27 -5.96
N GLN A 21 -15.85 5.26 -6.81
CA GLN A 21 -14.93 5.75 -7.82
C GLN A 21 -15.38 7.17 -8.22
N ASP A 22 -14.44 8.02 -8.59
CA ASP A 22 -14.72 9.32 -9.19
C ASP A 22 -14.76 9.22 -10.73
N ASP A 23 -15.30 10.25 -11.38
CA ASP A 23 -15.47 10.32 -12.84
C ASP A 23 -14.22 10.80 -13.60
N ASP A 24 -13.13 11.07 -12.88
CA ASP A 24 -11.79 11.43 -13.36
C ASP A 24 -10.76 10.28 -13.31
N TRP A 25 -11.10 9.05 -12.91
CA TRP A 25 -10.15 7.91 -12.88
C TRP A 25 -10.62 6.67 -13.65
N ILE A 26 -9.70 6.02 -14.39
CA ILE A 26 -9.90 4.67 -14.97
C ILE A 26 -9.26 3.62 -14.06
N ILE A 27 -10.07 2.93 -13.26
CA ILE A 27 -9.58 1.88 -12.35
C ILE A 27 -9.52 0.52 -13.06
N ARG A 28 -8.31 0.12 -13.41
CA ARG A 28 -8.03 -1.10 -14.19
C ARG A 28 -8.02 -2.39 -13.36
N ASN A 29 -7.83 -2.27 -12.05
CA ASN A 29 -7.47 -3.39 -11.16
C ASN A 29 -8.64 -3.92 -10.31
N MET A 30 -9.87 -3.71 -10.80
CA MET A 30 -11.08 -3.88 -10.00
C MET A 30 -11.30 -5.32 -9.53
N ARG A 31 -10.90 -6.34 -10.31
CA ARG A 31 -11.06 -7.76 -9.92
C ARG A 31 -10.10 -8.12 -8.80
N SER A 32 -8.86 -7.68 -8.89
CA SER A 32 -7.81 -7.93 -7.91
C SER A 32 -8.10 -7.21 -6.59
N MET A 33 -8.60 -5.96 -6.67
CA MET A 33 -9.09 -5.23 -5.49
C MET A 33 -10.32 -5.92 -4.86
N TYR A 34 -11.30 -6.34 -5.67
CA TYR A 34 -12.48 -7.07 -5.16
C TYR A 34 -12.12 -8.43 -4.55
N ALA A 35 -11.18 -9.16 -5.15
CA ALA A 35 -10.66 -10.42 -4.62
C ALA A 35 -9.92 -10.24 -3.29
N ASN A 36 -9.19 -9.13 -3.10
CA ASN A 36 -8.62 -8.78 -1.80
C ASN A 36 -9.71 -8.39 -0.79
N PHE A 37 -10.70 -7.58 -1.20
CA PHE A 37 -11.83 -7.18 -0.36
C PHE A 37 -12.60 -8.38 0.19
N LEU A 38 -12.86 -9.41 -0.62
CA LEU A 38 -13.53 -10.64 -0.17
C LEU A 38 -12.76 -11.43 0.90
N ARG A 39 -11.45 -11.20 1.10
CA ARG A 39 -10.69 -11.79 2.22
C ARG A 39 -11.03 -11.12 3.56
N PHE A 40 -11.28 -9.81 3.54
CA PHE A 40 -11.45 -8.97 4.73
C PHE A 40 -12.54 -7.89 4.50
N PRO A 41 -13.81 -8.25 4.25
CA PRO A 41 -14.83 -7.30 3.79
C PRO A 41 -15.30 -6.27 4.84
N ASN A 42 -14.81 -6.38 6.08
CA ASN A 42 -14.97 -5.38 7.13
C ASN A 42 -13.95 -4.25 6.99
N LEU A 43 -12.82 -4.49 6.30
CA LEU A 43 -11.88 -3.46 5.92
C LEU A 43 -12.38 -2.68 4.70
N ILE A 44 -11.95 -1.42 4.62
CA ILE A 44 -12.02 -0.58 3.44
C ILE A 44 -10.81 -0.93 2.58
N HIS A 45 -11.05 -1.42 1.37
CA HIS A 45 -10.00 -1.68 0.38
C HIS A 45 -9.99 -0.55 -0.65
N THR A 46 -8.80 -0.11 -1.07
CA THR A 46 -8.62 1.02 -1.99
C THR A 46 -7.49 0.73 -2.98
N ASP A 47 -7.46 1.42 -4.13
CA ASP A 47 -6.37 1.38 -5.10
C ASP A 47 -5.78 2.79 -5.26
N THR A 48 -4.46 2.95 -5.42
CA THR A 48 -3.82 4.28 -5.53
C THR A 48 -2.42 4.23 -6.17
N ASN A 49 -1.82 5.39 -6.47
CA ASN A 49 -0.46 5.48 -7.03
C ASN A 49 0.65 5.52 -5.96
N ALA A 50 1.90 5.33 -6.37
CA ALA A 50 3.05 5.27 -5.45
C ALA A 50 3.24 6.54 -4.60
N ASP A 51 3.02 7.73 -5.17
CA ASP A 51 3.12 9.01 -4.48
C ASP A 51 2.09 9.11 -3.34
N VAL A 52 0.81 8.93 -3.66
CA VAL A 52 -0.29 8.95 -2.68
C VAL A 52 -0.12 7.83 -1.67
N TYR A 53 0.22 6.60 -2.10
CA TYR A 53 0.52 5.47 -1.20
C TYR A 53 1.61 5.83 -0.18
N SER A 54 2.62 6.62 -0.59
CA SER A 54 3.66 7.09 0.32
C SER A 54 3.17 8.15 1.31
N LEU A 55 2.24 9.02 0.93
CA LEU A 55 1.60 9.93 1.88
C LEU A 55 0.71 9.14 2.86
N THR A 56 -0.13 8.26 2.34
CA THR A 56 -1.18 7.54 3.07
C THR A 56 -0.70 6.36 3.91
N ASN A 57 0.50 5.81 3.72
CA ASN A 57 1.06 4.76 4.60
C ASN A 57 2.23 5.21 5.47
N TRP A 58 2.71 6.45 5.31
CA TRP A 58 3.85 6.97 6.08
C TRP A 58 3.56 8.30 6.77
N LYS A 59 3.21 9.38 6.03
CA LYS A 59 3.12 10.74 6.61
C LYS A 59 1.78 11.06 7.27
N TRP A 60 0.71 10.46 6.75
CA TRP A 60 -0.69 10.76 7.09
C TRP A 60 -1.34 9.66 7.93
N CYS A 61 -0.53 8.86 8.63
CA CYS A 61 -1.04 7.93 9.62
C CYS A 61 -0.76 8.43 11.04
N PHE A 62 -1.71 8.19 11.96
CA PHE A 62 -1.66 8.67 13.33
C PHE A 62 -1.94 7.52 14.30
N PHE A 63 -1.04 7.34 15.26
CA PHE A 63 -1.07 6.22 16.20
C PHE A 63 -0.95 6.71 17.66
N ASP A 64 -1.82 6.24 18.55
CA ASP A 64 -1.72 6.44 19.99
C ASP A 64 -2.47 5.31 20.72
N ASP A 65 -1.73 4.26 21.09
CA ASP A 65 -2.27 3.09 21.82
C ASP A 65 -2.95 3.46 23.15
N SER A 66 -2.64 4.62 23.76
CA SER A 66 -3.25 5.01 25.03
C SER A 66 -4.67 5.58 24.90
N VAL A 67 -5.11 5.89 23.68
CA VAL A 67 -6.49 6.23 23.33
C VAL A 67 -7.05 5.32 22.22
N ASP A 68 -6.29 4.30 21.80
CA ASP A 68 -6.66 3.32 20.77
C ASP A 68 -6.91 4.00 19.40
N LEU A 69 -5.93 4.82 18.99
CA LEU A 69 -5.84 5.53 17.70
C LEU A 69 -4.77 4.87 16.83
N HIS A 70 -5.02 4.60 15.54
CA HIS A 70 -4.22 3.62 14.79
C HIS A 70 -4.36 3.64 13.24
N ALA A 71 -4.27 4.79 12.57
CA ALA A 71 -4.91 4.89 11.26
C ALA A 71 -4.34 5.81 10.25
N CYS A 72 -4.86 5.64 9.04
CA CYS A 72 -4.46 6.29 7.82
C CYS A 72 -5.69 6.70 7.02
N PHE A 73 -5.53 7.69 6.16
CA PHE A 73 -6.50 8.07 5.14
C PHE A 73 -6.16 7.40 3.80
N SER A 74 -7.14 7.23 2.91
CA SER A 74 -6.91 6.74 1.54
C SER A 74 -7.89 7.41 0.59
N TRP A 75 -7.45 7.68 -0.64
CA TRP A 75 -8.34 8.20 -1.68
C TRP A 75 -9.33 7.10 -2.04
N VAL A 76 -10.64 7.41 -2.00
CA VAL A 76 -11.70 6.46 -2.39
C VAL A 76 -12.25 6.71 -3.79
N GLY A 77 -11.98 7.90 -4.34
CA GLY A 77 -12.20 8.23 -5.75
C GLY A 77 -11.37 7.41 -6.72
N THR A 78 -10.16 7.03 -6.31
CA THR A 78 -9.25 6.14 -7.07
C THR A 78 -9.65 4.65 -6.99
N GLY A 79 -10.91 4.37 -6.68
CA GLY A 79 -11.44 3.02 -6.52
C GLY A 79 -11.40 2.53 -5.07
N ALA A 80 -12.56 2.26 -4.48
CA ALA A 80 -12.68 1.68 -3.15
C ALA A 80 -13.81 0.67 -3.01
N PHE A 81 -13.59 -0.41 -2.28
CA PHE A 81 -14.63 -1.29 -1.76
C PHE A 81 -14.80 -1.12 -0.26
N THR A 82 -16.05 -1.00 0.20
CA THR A 82 -16.39 -0.87 1.62
C THR A 82 -17.72 -1.53 1.94
N SER A 83 -17.94 -1.86 3.21
CA SER A 83 -19.24 -2.34 3.68
C SER A 83 -20.23 -1.19 3.89
N ARG A 84 -21.52 -1.48 3.68
CA ARG A 84 -22.62 -0.57 4.05
C ARG A 84 -22.60 -0.27 5.55
N GLU A 85 -22.12 -1.21 6.37
CA GLU A 85 -21.95 -1.03 7.82
C GLU A 85 -20.90 0.05 8.15
N ASN A 86 -19.74 0.05 7.49
CA ASN A 86 -18.72 1.09 7.64
C ASN A 86 -19.29 2.47 7.26
N VAL A 87 -20.08 2.53 6.19
CA VAL A 87 -20.71 3.79 5.75
C VAL A 87 -21.79 4.27 6.71
N VAL A 88 -22.65 3.38 7.23
CA VAL A 88 -23.64 3.71 8.26
C VAL A 88 -22.96 4.12 9.58
N ARG A 89 -21.82 3.50 9.93
CA ARG A 89 -20.98 3.92 11.06
C ARG A 89 -20.43 5.33 10.86
N PHE A 90 -19.89 5.66 9.69
CA PHE A 90 -19.42 7.01 9.39
C PHE A 90 -20.52 8.07 9.51
N LEU A 91 -21.68 7.86 8.87
CA LEU A 91 -22.81 8.78 8.95
C LEU A 91 -23.31 8.96 10.39
N LYS A 92 -23.30 7.88 11.19
CA LYS A 92 -23.62 7.93 12.62
C LYS A 92 -22.56 8.69 13.43
N MET A 93 -21.28 8.52 13.14
CA MET A 93 -20.20 9.24 13.81
C MET A 93 -20.29 10.74 13.54
N ALA A 94 -20.42 11.16 12.28
CA ALA A 94 -20.57 12.58 11.92
C ALA A 94 -21.76 13.25 12.62
N SER A 95 -22.88 12.52 12.78
CA SER A 95 -24.06 12.98 13.54
C SER A 95 -23.86 13.02 15.06
N ILE A 96 -22.93 12.25 15.63
CA ILE A 96 -22.65 12.22 17.08
C ILE A 96 -21.56 13.24 17.45
N THR A 97 -20.63 13.54 16.54
CA THR A 97 -19.58 14.54 16.74
C THR A 97 -20.01 15.97 16.35
N GLU A 98 -21.28 16.17 15.96
CA GLU A 98 -21.81 17.45 15.45
C GLU A 98 -20.92 18.05 14.35
N MET A 99 -20.47 17.21 13.40
CA MET A 99 -19.58 17.58 12.29
C MET A 99 -20.15 18.77 11.49
N ASP A 100 -19.30 19.75 11.17
CA ASP A 100 -19.74 20.95 10.44
C ASP A 100 -20.34 20.58 9.06
N PRO A 101 -21.44 21.22 8.60
CA PRO A 101 -22.06 20.90 7.32
C PRO A 101 -21.13 20.98 6.11
N THR A 102 -20.07 21.79 6.18
CA THR A 102 -19.02 21.90 5.15
C THR A 102 -18.12 20.67 5.17
N GLU A 103 -17.64 20.27 6.35
CA GLU A 103 -16.83 19.05 6.53
C GLU A 103 -17.62 17.80 6.11
N PHE A 104 -18.88 17.72 6.55
CA PHE A 104 -19.80 16.65 6.19
C PHE A 104 -20.03 16.57 4.67
N ALA A 105 -20.17 17.71 3.99
CA ALA A 105 -20.28 17.76 2.52
C ALA A 105 -19.03 17.20 1.81
N TYR A 106 -17.85 17.38 2.41
CA TYR A 106 -16.58 16.78 1.98
C TYR A 106 -16.33 15.40 2.63
N GLY A 107 -17.37 14.56 2.72
CA GLY A 107 -17.31 13.28 3.42
C GLY A 107 -16.18 12.31 2.99
N ASP A 108 -15.69 12.38 1.75
CA ASP A 108 -14.53 11.59 1.29
C ASP A 108 -13.25 11.88 2.05
N MET A 109 -13.09 13.11 2.54
CA MET A 109 -11.89 13.48 3.30
C MET A 109 -11.85 12.67 4.59
N TYR A 110 -12.98 12.66 5.28
CA TYR A 110 -13.11 12.12 6.62
C TYR A 110 -13.40 10.62 6.63
N PHE A 111 -14.06 10.07 5.59
CA PHE A 111 -14.68 8.74 5.64
C PHE A 111 -13.73 7.60 6.03
N THR A 112 -12.61 7.44 5.32
CA THR A 112 -11.75 6.26 5.50
C THR A 112 -11.18 6.14 6.90
N THR A 113 -11.22 7.25 7.63
CA THR A 113 -10.42 7.45 8.83
C THR A 113 -11.28 7.84 10.01
N PHE A 114 -12.52 8.35 9.84
CA PHE A 114 -13.66 8.16 10.79
C PHE A 114 -14.06 6.68 11.00
N MET A 115 -13.21 5.80 10.46
CA MET A 115 -13.27 4.35 10.53
C MET A 115 -11.99 3.70 11.10
N ASN A 116 -10.93 4.49 11.43
CA ASN A 116 -9.50 4.26 11.80
C ASN A 116 -8.87 2.86 11.87
N GLN A 117 -9.44 1.87 11.21
CA GLN A 117 -8.61 0.98 10.43
C GLN A 117 -7.60 1.79 9.61
N VAL A 118 -6.36 1.31 9.53
CA VAL A 118 -5.59 1.53 8.30
C VAL A 118 -6.44 0.96 7.15
N PRO A 119 -6.62 1.64 6.00
CA PRO A 119 -7.28 1.04 4.83
C PRO A 119 -6.40 -0.05 4.20
N TYR A 120 -6.99 -1.12 3.65
CA TYR A 120 -6.23 -2.13 2.91
C TYR A 120 -6.00 -1.63 1.48
N GLN A 121 -5.09 -0.66 1.39
CA GLN A 121 -4.73 0.01 0.15
C GLN A 121 -3.80 -0.85 -0.72
N LEU A 122 -4.05 -0.81 -2.02
CA LEU A 122 -3.22 -1.33 -3.09
C LEU A 122 -2.47 -0.17 -3.76
N GLU A 123 -1.28 -0.46 -4.29
CA GLU A 123 -0.48 0.48 -5.06
C GLU A 123 -0.35 -0.01 -6.51
N ASN A 124 -0.72 0.84 -7.48
CA ASN A 124 -0.48 0.60 -8.90
C ASN A 124 -0.47 1.90 -9.74
N GLU A 125 -0.16 1.78 -11.03
CA GLU A 125 -0.33 2.86 -12.01
C GLU A 125 -1.82 3.25 -12.14
N LEU A 126 -2.18 4.41 -11.58
CA LEU A 126 -3.47 5.06 -11.83
C LEU A 126 -3.49 5.71 -13.22
N MET A 127 -4.68 5.78 -13.82
CA MET A 127 -4.92 6.49 -15.07
C MET A 127 -5.96 7.60 -14.84
N GLU A 128 -5.46 8.83 -14.74
CA GLU A 128 -6.25 10.05 -14.69
C GLU A 128 -6.90 10.33 -16.06
N LEU A 129 -8.18 10.69 -16.05
CA LEU A 129 -8.89 11.33 -17.15
C LEU A 129 -8.69 12.84 -16.99
N PRO A 130 -8.47 13.60 -18.09
CA PRO A 130 -8.08 15.00 -17.98
C PRO A 130 -9.19 15.89 -17.38
N GLN A 131 -9.09 16.17 -16.08
CA GLN A 131 -9.88 17.12 -15.29
C GLN A 131 -9.01 17.81 -14.23
N GLU A 132 -9.57 18.76 -13.47
CA GLU A 132 -8.83 19.63 -12.55
C GLU A 132 -9.27 19.44 -11.07
N ASN A 133 -8.31 19.14 -10.17
CA ASN A 133 -8.29 19.28 -8.68
C ASN A 133 -8.87 18.14 -7.77
N ALA A 134 -8.02 17.49 -6.91
CA ALA A 134 -8.42 16.52 -5.83
C ALA A 134 -7.38 16.36 -4.65
N PHE A 135 -7.77 16.15 -3.35
CA PHE A 135 -6.90 15.97 -2.12
C PHE A 135 -7.66 15.60 -0.76
N SER A 136 -6.99 15.25 0.39
CA SER A 136 -7.39 15.17 1.88
C SER A 136 -8.45 14.13 2.44
N ALA A 137 -8.71 13.73 3.75
CA ALA A 137 -8.06 13.69 5.13
C ALA A 137 -8.94 13.35 6.48
N PHE A 138 -8.74 12.20 7.23
CA PHE A 138 -8.78 11.91 8.76
C PHE A 138 -10.15 11.75 9.61
N GLU A 139 -10.45 11.08 10.80
CA GLU A 139 -9.84 10.26 11.94
C GLU A 139 -10.83 9.43 12.93
N THR A 140 -10.40 8.34 13.68
CA THR A 140 -11.04 7.35 14.70
C THR A 140 -11.80 6.00 14.25
N LYS A 141 -11.56 4.67 14.55
CA LYS A 141 -10.75 3.68 15.39
C LYS A 141 -10.50 2.27 14.67
N GLU A 142 -9.46 1.43 14.99
CA GLU A 142 -8.84 0.25 14.21
C GLU A 142 -9.60 -1.09 13.90
N ILE A 143 -9.04 -1.93 12.98
CA ILE A 143 -9.49 -3.29 12.54
C ILE A 143 -8.34 -4.20 11.98
N SER A 144 -8.31 -5.49 12.37
CA SER A 144 -7.40 -6.55 11.87
C SER A 144 -7.73 -7.10 10.46
N PRO A 145 -6.75 -7.58 9.65
CA PRO A 145 -5.32 -7.61 9.89
C PRO A 145 -4.73 -6.21 10.06
N SER A 146 -3.82 -6.03 11.02
CA SER A 146 -3.11 -4.76 11.20
C SER A 146 -2.20 -4.45 10.00
N ILE A 147 -1.68 -3.24 9.90
CA ILE A 147 -0.84 -2.81 8.76
C ILE A 147 0.33 -3.77 8.46
N TYR A 148 0.95 -4.37 9.48
CA TYR A 148 2.05 -5.35 9.36
C TYR A 148 1.62 -6.79 9.08
N GLN A 149 0.34 -7.11 9.22
CA GLN A 149 -0.24 -8.41 8.88
C GLN A 149 -0.78 -8.47 7.45
N ARG A 150 -0.87 -7.31 6.77
CA ARG A 150 -1.32 -7.20 5.38
C ARG A 150 -0.19 -7.62 4.46
N ASP A 151 -0.46 -8.59 3.62
CA ASP A 151 0.47 -9.26 2.72
C ASP A 151 0.40 -8.70 1.29
N VAL A 152 -0.78 -8.34 0.80
CA VAL A 152 -0.97 -7.77 -0.55
C VAL A 152 -0.40 -6.37 -0.62
N ARG A 153 0.27 -6.04 -1.74
CA ARG A 153 0.73 -4.68 -2.05
C ARG A 153 0.22 -4.13 -3.37
N SER A 154 0.20 -4.93 -4.42
CA SER A 154 -0.08 -4.45 -5.77
C SER A 154 -0.83 -5.50 -6.61
N PRO A 155 -1.78 -5.11 -7.46
CA PRO A 155 -2.37 -5.97 -8.47
C PRO A 155 -1.48 -6.05 -9.72
N CYS A 156 -1.43 -7.22 -10.36
CA CYS A 156 -0.71 -7.41 -11.61
C CYS A 156 -1.33 -6.59 -12.76
N ALA A 157 -0.51 -6.11 -13.72
CA ALA A 157 -0.92 -5.26 -14.85
C ALA A 157 -2.10 -5.77 -15.70
N ASN A 158 -2.39 -7.08 -15.63
CA ASN A 158 -3.46 -7.75 -16.36
C ASN A 158 -4.75 -8.00 -15.54
N ASP A 159 -4.81 -7.56 -14.27
CA ASP A 159 -5.90 -7.76 -13.31
C ASP A 159 -6.28 -9.23 -13.07
N ARG A 160 -5.26 -10.11 -12.93
CA ARG A 160 -5.42 -11.56 -12.66
C ARG A 160 -4.60 -12.12 -11.49
N CYS A 161 -3.75 -11.32 -10.86
CA CYS A 161 -2.97 -11.75 -9.70
C CYS A 161 -2.66 -10.59 -8.75
N LEU A 162 -2.27 -10.96 -7.52
CA LEU A 162 -1.87 -10.04 -6.46
C LEU A 162 -0.41 -10.31 -6.08
N PHE A 163 0.41 -9.28 -6.06
CA PHE A 163 1.75 -9.32 -5.51
C PHE A 163 1.68 -9.28 -3.98
N LEU A 164 2.24 -10.31 -3.35
CA LEU A 164 2.26 -10.49 -1.90
C LEU A 164 3.70 -10.34 -1.37
N THR A 165 3.90 -9.46 -0.38
CA THR A 165 5.18 -9.36 0.35
C THR A 165 5.00 -8.80 1.76
N ASN A 166 5.58 -9.50 2.74
CA ASN A 166 5.69 -9.03 4.13
C ASN A 166 6.84 -8.02 4.34
N LYS A 167 7.57 -7.64 3.28
CA LYS A 167 8.54 -6.55 3.34
C LYS A 167 7.84 -5.21 3.16
N HIS A 168 7.92 -4.37 4.19
CA HIS A 168 7.47 -2.99 4.14
C HIS A 168 8.51 -2.11 3.45
N SER A 169 8.03 -1.17 2.64
CA SER A 169 8.83 -0.12 1.98
C SER A 169 8.96 1.15 2.84
N PHE A 170 8.39 1.16 4.05
CA PHE A 170 8.49 2.24 5.04
C PHE A 170 8.85 1.66 6.42
N PRO A 171 9.43 2.46 7.34
CA PRO A 171 9.64 2.07 8.74
C PRO A 171 8.32 1.83 9.50
N ASP A 172 8.40 1.41 10.77
CA ASP A 172 7.19 1.28 11.59
C ASP A 172 6.63 2.67 11.96
N VAL A 173 5.56 3.08 11.29
CA VAL A 173 4.90 4.38 11.48
C VAL A 173 4.36 4.57 12.92
N ARG A 174 4.18 3.51 13.70
CA ARG A 174 3.82 3.59 15.14
C ARG A 174 4.94 4.16 16.01
N ALA A 175 6.16 4.32 15.48
CA ALA A 175 7.20 5.12 16.12
C ALA A 175 6.76 6.60 16.28
N PHE A 176 5.82 7.08 15.46
CA PHE A 176 5.28 8.43 15.50
C PHE A 176 3.96 8.45 16.25
N ARG A 177 4.05 8.60 17.58
CA ARG A 177 2.86 8.83 18.40
C ARG A 177 2.20 10.16 18.05
N TYR A 178 0.91 10.10 17.71
CA TYR A 178 0.07 11.26 17.41
C TYR A 178 0.07 12.28 18.55
N ARG A 179 0.00 13.57 18.19
CA ARG A 179 -0.11 14.67 19.15
C ARG A 179 -1.07 15.73 18.59
N PRO A 180 -2.19 16.03 19.26
CA PRO A 180 -3.22 16.94 18.71
C PRO A 180 -2.79 18.42 18.63
N TYR A 181 -1.58 18.75 19.11
CA TYR A 181 -0.97 20.08 18.97
C TYR A 181 0.07 20.15 17.82
N ILE A 182 0.32 19.05 17.12
CA ILE A 182 1.13 19.01 15.89
C ILE A 182 0.15 19.07 14.72
N ASN A 183 0.30 20.07 13.85
CA ASN A 183 -0.51 20.18 12.63
C ASN A 183 0.03 19.24 11.54
N ILE A 184 -0.75 19.06 10.46
CA ILE A 184 -0.40 18.11 9.40
C ILE A 184 0.95 18.39 8.75
N SER A 185 1.29 19.66 8.50
CA SER A 185 2.54 20.05 7.84
C SER A 185 3.78 19.79 8.73
N GLU A 186 3.66 20.00 10.04
CA GLU A 186 4.72 19.63 10.98
C GLU A 186 4.84 18.11 11.14
N SER A 187 3.72 17.37 11.06
CA SER A 187 3.74 15.89 11.02
C SER A 187 4.46 15.38 9.76
N GLU A 188 4.13 15.91 8.58
CA GLU A 188 4.80 15.60 7.32
C GLU A 188 6.30 15.87 7.40
N ARG A 189 6.69 17.07 7.86
CA ARG A 189 8.09 17.49 8.02
C ARG A 189 8.86 16.57 8.97
N ILE A 190 8.22 16.07 10.03
CA ILE A 190 8.81 15.10 10.96
C ILE A 190 9.05 13.75 10.24
N HIS A 191 8.05 13.21 9.54
CA HIS A 191 8.15 11.94 8.81
C HIS A 191 9.17 12.00 7.67
N GLU A 192 9.25 13.11 6.93
CA GLU A 192 10.25 13.35 5.89
C GLU A 192 11.67 13.46 6.46
N SER A 193 11.84 14.10 7.63
CA SER A 193 13.14 14.19 8.30
C SER A 193 13.68 12.85 8.81
N TYR A 194 12.81 11.83 8.92
CA TYR A 194 13.17 10.47 9.33
C TYR A 194 13.35 9.52 8.13
N TYR A 195 12.59 9.69 7.04
CA TYR A 195 12.62 8.78 5.89
C TYR A 195 12.25 9.46 4.55
N ASP A 196 13.17 9.39 3.58
CA ASP A 196 12.91 9.79 2.18
C ASP A 196 12.04 8.75 1.48
N THR A 197 10.75 9.06 1.25
CA THR A 197 9.85 8.20 0.46
C THR A 197 10.20 8.18 -1.04
N GLY A 198 11.07 9.06 -1.52
CA GLY A 198 11.47 9.16 -2.91
C GLY A 198 12.09 7.89 -3.49
N HIS A 199 12.75 7.05 -2.67
CA HIS A 199 13.21 5.73 -3.15
C HIS A 199 12.03 4.81 -3.48
N PHE A 200 10.99 4.78 -2.64
CA PHE A 200 9.79 4.01 -2.91
C PHE A 200 9.06 4.53 -4.15
N ILE A 201 8.89 5.85 -4.29
CA ILE A 201 8.24 6.46 -5.47
C ILE A 201 8.97 6.09 -6.77
N ARG A 202 10.31 5.97 -6.76
CA ARG A 202 11.10 5.51 -7.92
C ARG A 202 11.05 4.00 -8.15
N HIS A 203 10.84 3.20 -7.11
CA HIS A 203 10.89 1.73 -7.14
C HIS A 203 9.72 1.07 -6.36
N PRO A 204 8.45 1.39 -6.72
CA PRO A 204 7.25 0.96 -6.00
C PRO A 204 6.95 -0.54 -6.14
N TYR A 205 5.92 -1.05 -5.47
CA TYR A 205 5.57 -2.48 -5.48
C TYR A 205 5.02 -2.93 -6.84
N SER A 206 4.28 -2.07 -7.53
CA SER A 206 3.75 -2.28 -8.88
C SER A 206 4.80 -2.66 -9.92
N HIS A 207 6.00 -2.07 -9.83
CA HIS A 207 7.16 -2.44 -10.65
C HIS A 207 7.62 -3.91 -10.51
N ALA A 208 7.07 -4.72 -9.60
CA ALA A 208 7.30 -6.17 -9.56
C ALA A 208 6.44 -6.95 -10.58
N VAL A 209 5.31 -6.35 -11.02
CA VAL A 209 4.20 -7.02 -11.74
C VAL A 209 3.58 -6.15 -12.85
N ASP A 210 4.35 -5.19 -13.38
CA ASP A 210 3.92 -4.23 -14.41
C ASP A 210 4.15 -4.71 -15.87
N ASP A 211 4.59 -5.96 -16.04
CA ASP A 211 5.00 -6.61 -17.30
C ASP A 211 6.14 -5.89 -18.09
N LYS A 212 6.86 -4.91 -17.50
CA LYS A 212 7.96 -4.17 -18.16
C LYS A 212 9.33 -4.78 -17.86
N GLU A 213 10.33 -4.56 -18.73
CA GLU A 213 11.66 -5.19 -18.63
C GLU A 213 12.75 -4.35 -17.93
N TRP A 214 12.46 -3.07 -17.63
CA TRP A 214 13.42 -2.08 -17.13
C TRP A 214 13.06 -1.52 -15.75
N THR A 215 11.91 -1.91 -15.21
CA THR A 215 11.41 -1.60 -13.87
C THR A 215 11.70 -2.75 -12.90
N ALA A 216 11.66 -2.44 -11.61
CA ALA A 216 11.62 -3.41 -10.52
C ALA A 216 11.20 -2.72 -9.21
N TRP A 217 10.47 -3.44 -8.35
CA TRP A 217 10.35 -3.07 -6.95
C TRP A 217 11.70 -3.24 -6.24
N LYS A 218 12.06 -2.29 -5.37
CA LYS A 218 13.29 -2.36 -4.55
C LYS A 218 13.03 -1.79 -3.16
N SER A 219 13.45 -2.51 -2.11
CA SER A 219 13.50 -1.96 -0.75
C SER A 219 14.68 -0.99 -0.59
N GLN A 220 14.45 0.15 0.06
CA GLN A 220 15.50 1.14 0.39
C GLN A 220 16.45 0.66 1.49
N GLU A 221 15.97 -0.20 2.39
CA GLU A 221 16.85 -0.92 3.31
C GLU A 221 17.68 -1.95 2.53
N GLU A 222 19.00 -1.77 2.54
CA GLU A 222 19.94 -2.81 2.15
C GLU A 222 19.73 -4.05 3.02
N VAL A 223 19.74 -5.24 2.41
CA VAL A 223 19.79 -6.50 3.15
C VAL A 223 21.18 -6.63 3.76
N ARG A 224 21.35 -6.06 4.97
CA ARG A 224 22.59 -6.18 5.74
C ARG A 224 22.96 -7.65 5.86
N GLN A 225 24.13 -8.02 5.34
CA GLN A 225 24.77 -9.25 5.77
C GLN A 225 24.96 -9.18 7.29
N LEU A 226 24.31 -10.07 8.03
CA LEU A 226 24.76 -10.38 9.39
C LEU A 226 26.22 -10.81 9.29
N PRO A 227 27.12 -10.36 10.19
CA PRO A 227 28.54 -10.67 10.08
C PRO A 227 28.78 -12.17 9.97
N GLN A 228 29.22 -12.62 8.79
CA GLN A 228 29.71 -13.98 8.62
C GLN A 228 31.08 -14.05 9.30
N THR A 229 31.10 -14.59 10.51
CA THR A 229 32.33 -14.86 11.27
C THR A 229 33.06 -16.05 10.64
N GLY A 230 33.64 -15.82 9.46
CA GLY A 230 34.43 -16.77 8.70
C GLY A 230 34.34 -16.55 7.18
N LEU A 231 35.50 -16.26 6.57
CA LEU A 231 35.84 -16.55 5.16
C LEU A 231 34.88 -15.93 4.11
N ASP A 232 35.10 -14.72 3.57
CA ASP A 232 36.33 -13.92 3.50
C ASP A 232 36.12 -12.41 3.78
N GLY A 233 37.15 -11.60 3.54
CA GLY A 233 37.18 -10.16 3.86
C GLY A 233 36.47 -9.23 2.86
N ARG A 234 35.52 -9.71 2.03
CA ARG A 234 34.81 -8.88 1.04
C ARG A 234 33.31 -8.83 1.28
N THR A 235 32.84 -7.69 1.79
CA THR A 235 31.41 -7.37 1.95
C THR A 235 30.73 -7.20 0.60
N HIS A 236 30.22 -8.29 0.02
CA HIS A 236 29.45 -8.25 -1.22
C HIS A 236 27.99 -7.85 -0.95
N LEU A 237 27.65 -6.59 -1.25
CA LEU A 237 26.29 -6.06 -1.21
C LEU A 237 25.38 -6.82 -2.19
N LEU A 238 24.21 -7.26 -1.70
CA LEU A 238 23.21 -7.95 -2.51
C LEU A 238 21.94 -7.09 -2.63
N SER A 239 21.73 -6.54 -3.83
CA SER A 239 20.47 -5.89 -4.20
C SER A 239 19.50 -6.93 -4.77
N CYS A 240 18.32 -7.06 -4.16
CA CYS A 240 17.25 -7.92 -4.68
C CYS A 240 16.42 -7.13 -5.69
N THR A 241 16.43 -7.57 -6.95
CA THR A 241 15.64 -7.02 -8.05
C THR A 241 14.65 -8.10 -8.48
N PHE A 242 13.34 -7.80 -8.43
CA PHE A 242 12.29 -8.75 -8.80
C PHE A 242 11.56 -8.26 -10.06
N GLN A 243 11.35 -9.15 -11.03
CA GLN A 243 10.62 -8.87 -12.27
C GLN A 243 9.82 -10.12 -12.65
N ILE A 244 8.49 -10.03 -12.69
CA ILE A 244 7.59 -11.14 -13.06
C ILE A 244 7.12 -10.92 -14.51
N ARG A 245 7.15 -11.97 -15.34
CA ARG A 245 6.94 -11.92 -16.80
C ARG A 245 5.81 -12.85 -17.32
N GLU A 246 5.04 -13.46 -16.43
CA GLU A 246 4.10 -14.54 -16.77
C GLU A 246 2.82 -14.47 -15.94
N THR A 247 1.69 -14.86 -16.54
CA THR A 247 0.39 -14.87 -15.87
C THR A 247 0.23 -16.07 -14.94
N GLY A 248 0.54 -15.90 -13.65
CA GLY A 248 0.30 -16.89 -12.62
C GLY A 248 0.58 -16.35 -11.21
N ILE A 249 -0.10 -16.88 -10.20
CA ILE A 249 0.14 -16.50 -8.80
C ILE A 249 1.48 -17.10 -8.36
N ARG A 250 2.49 -16.25 -8.14
CA ARG A 250 3.81 -16.60 -7.58
C ARG A 250 3.96 -15.92 -6.22
N PHE A 251 4.48 -16.65 -5.22
CA PHE A 251 4.74 -16.10 -3.88
C PHE A 251 6.22 -15.73 -3.75
N VAL A 252 6.54 -14.63 -3.05
CA VAL A 252 7.94 -14.22 -2.77
C VAL A 252 8.14 -14.11 -1.26
N LYS A 253 9.14 -14.81 -0.72
CA LYS A 253 9.30 -15.04 0.72
C LYS A 253 10.73 -15.44 1.10
N LEU A 254 11.60 -14.46 1.25
CA LEU A 254 13.00 -14.63 1.67
C LEU A 254 13.20 -15.71 2.76
N THR A 255 13.98 -16.77 2.50
CA THR A 255 14.33 -17.84 3.48
C THR A 255 15.67 -17.57 4.17
N SER A 256 15.70 -17.78 5.49
CA SER A 256 16.92 -17.80 6.31
C SER A 256 17.63 -19.16 6.21
N THR A 257 18.96 -19.15 6.25
CA THR A 257 19.82 -20.35 6.33
C THR A 257 20.29 -20.68 7.75
N ARG A 258 19.68 -20.07 8.78
CA ARG A 258 19.85 -20.44 10.19
C ARG A 258 18.53 -20.88 10.80
N GLU A 259 18.58 -21.91 11.65
CA GLU A 259 17.45 -22.44 12.41
C GLU A 259 16.93 -21.43 13.45
N TRP A 260 16.04 -20.55 13.01
CA TRP A 260 15.22 -19.68 13.85
C TRP A 260 13.80 -19.77 13.32
N GLU A 261 12.86 -20.22 14.15
CA GLU A 261 11.51 -20.61 13.74
C GLU A 261 10.63 -19.40 13.35
N PHE A 262 10.74 -18.98 12.09
CA PHE A 262 9.80 -18.05 11.46
C PHE A 262 8.93 -18.84 10.46
N PRO A 263 7.60 -18.99 10.71
CA PRO A 263 6.72 -19.78 9.85
C PRO A 263 6.20 -18.98 8.64
N TYR A 264 6.66 -19.35 7.44
CA TYR A 264 6.21 -18.80 6.13
C TYR A 264 6.80 -19.64 4.97
N GLY A 265 6.19 -19.65 3.76
CA GLY A 265 6.68 -20.40 2.58
C GLY A 265 6.83 -19.59 1.26
N ILE A 266 7.71 -20.06 0.34
CA ILE A 266 7.91 -19.56 -1.05
C ILE A 266 7.85 -20.73 -2.02
N TYR A 267 7.28 -20.48 -3.21
CA TYR A 267 7.82 -20.81 -4.54
C TYR A 267 7.20 -19.78 -5.53
N ASP A 268 7.80 -19.36 -6.66
CA ASP A 268 8.90 -19.91 -7.46
C ASP A 268 9.66 -18.79 -8.22
N PHE A 269 10.98 -18.95 -8.46
CA PHE A 269 11.88 -17.94 -9.04
C PHE A 269 12.49 -18.36 -10.39
N SER A 270 12.41 -17.50 -11.41
CA SER A 270 13.15 -17.67 -12.67
C SER A 270 14.35 -16.71 -12.74
N PHE A 271 15.54 -17.25 -13.06
CA PHE A 271 16.75 -16.49 -13.32
C PHE A 271 17.18 -16.61 -14.78
N ARG A 272 17.73 -15.54 -15.36
CA ARG A 272 18.23 -15.53 -16.74
C ARG A 272 19.61 -14.88 -16.82
N ALA A 273 20.65 -15.67 -16.53
CA ALA A 273 22.02 -15.24 -16.71
C ALA A 273 22.33 -15.07 -18.22
N ARG A 274 22.90 -13.92 -18.61
CA ARG A 274 23.72 -13.87 -19.83
C ARG A 274 25.08 -14.46 -19.49
N ILE A 275 25.48 -15.50 -20.23
CA ILE A 275 26.88 -15.90 -20.30
C ILE A 275 27.52 -14.99 -21.34
N ASP A 276 28.27 -13.99 -20.89
CA ASP A 276 29.20 -13.31 -21.79
C ASP A 276 30.22 -14.34 -22.26
N LYS A 277 30.31 -14.53 -23.58
CA LYS A 277 31.36 -15.36 -24.16
C LYS A 277 32.69 -14.66 -23.89
N LEU A 278 33.47 -15.19 -22.94
CA LEU A 278 34.92 -14.99 -22.92
C LEU A 278 35.45 -15.28 -24.33
N ASN A 279 36.20 -14.34 -24.89
CA ASN A 279 36.85 -14.51 -26.18
C ASN A 279 37.80 -15.70 -26.07
N SER A 280 37.45 -16.82 -26.70
CA SER A 280 38.36 -17.94 -26.94
C SER A 280 39.34 -17.60 -28.06
N GLY A 281 40.07 -16.50 -27.89
CA GLY A 281 41.25 -16.16 -28.66
C GLY A 281 42.41 -17.02 -28.20
N ILE A 282 42.39 -18.28 -28.63
CA ILE A 282 43.59 -19.12 -28.70
C ILE A 282 43.77 -19.38 -30.18
N ASP A 283 44.61 -18.57 -30.80
CA ASP A 283 45.09 -18.82 -32.15
C ASP A 283 46.11 -19.97 -32.13
N ASP A 284 46.15 -20.69 -33.25
CA ASP A 284 47.36 -21.23 -33.89
C ASP A 284 48.15 -22.44 -33.29
N TRP A 285 48.23 -23.49 -34.15
CA TRP A 285 49.12 -24.68 -34.20
C TRP A 285 48.89 -25.83 -33.20
#